data_AF-A0A2G9STK9-F1
#
_entry.id   AF-A0A2G9STK9-F1
#
_cell.length_a   1.000
_cell.length_b   1.000
_cell.length_c   1.000
_cell.angle_alpha   90.00
_cell.angle_beta   90.00
_cell.angle_gamma   90.00
#
_symmetry.space_group_name_H-M   'P 1'
#
loop_
_entity.id
_entity.type
_entity.pdbx_description
1 polymer ?
#
loop_
_entity_poly.entity_id
_entity_poly.type
_entity_poly.pdbx_seq_one_letter_code
_entity_poly.pdbx_strand_id
1 'polypeptide(L)'
;MKSLRTVFSMLVLVLSFSAAAVAADDIEERSKMFIANVFSGKYEDAAAMISNSSSLKAVDNLADFGIGLRAALGDYKRTSKVDVRETRSTTTVVLMCDFENGQAKVTITYNETGRITAVSFKPVVSQAASK
;
A
#
# COMPACT_ATOMS: atom_id res chain seq x y z
N MET A 1 -60.22 10.62 25.89
CA MET A 1 -59.66 11.89 25.38
C MET A 1 -58.89 12.50 26.54
N LYS A 2 -57.60 12.80 26.54
CA LYS A 2 -56.63 13.24 25.52
C LYS A 2 -55.25 12.75 25.99
N SER A 3 -54.50 12.21 25.05
CA SER A 3 -53.07 11.91 25.13
C SER A 3 -52.22 13.18 25.22
N LEU A 4 -51.15 13.19 26.01
CA LEU A 4 -49.94 13.92 25.63
C LEU A 4 -48.69 13.20 26.13
N ARG A 5 -47.86 12.88 25.16
CA ARG A 5 -46.62 12.12 25.23
C ARG A 5 -45.43 13.07 25.43
N THR A 6 -44.30 12.45 25.78
CA THR A 6 -42.93 12.80 25.37
C THR A 6 -42.25 13.94 26.15
N VAL A 7 -41.17 13.61 26.87
CA VAL A 7 -39.80 13.98 26.45
C VAL A 7 -38.85 12.87 26.87
N PHE A 8 -38.55 11.95 25.96
CA PHE A 8 -37.38 11.07 26.05
C PHE A 8 -36.21 11.91 25.54
N SER A 9 -35.35 12.38 26.44
CA SER A 9 -34.16 13.13 26.08
C SER A 9 -33.15 12.15 25.47
N MET A 10 -33.14 12.06 24.14
CA MET A 10 -32.24 11.18 23.39
C MET A 10 -30.92 11.89 23.16
N LEU A 11 -29.91 11.38 23.87
CA LEU A 11 -28.48 11.48 23.63
C LEU A 11 -28.13 11.50 22.13
N VAL A 12 -27.38 12.51 21.67
CA VAL A 12 -26.53 12.38 20.49
C VAL A 12 -25.15 12.95 20.84
N LEU A 13 -24.32 12.09 21.42
CA LEU A 13 -22.88 12.32 21.51
C LEU A 13 -22.34 12.17 20.08
N VAL A 14 -22.01 13.29 19.44
CA VAL A 14 -21.40 13.31 18.10
C VAL A 14 -20.01 12.69 18.21
N LEU A 15 -19.92 11.40 17.86
CA LEU A 15 -18.67 10.70 17.61
C LEU A 15 -18.10 11.23 16.28
N SER A 16 -17.43 12.37 16.33
CA SER A 16 -16.53 12.83 15.26
C SER A 16 -15.30 11.93 15.23
N PHE A 17 -15.46 10.69 14.76
CA PHE A 17 -14.35 9.77 14.54
C PHE A 17 -13.63 10.15 13.25
N SER A 18 -12.37 10.51 13.40
CA SER A 18 -11.41 10.94 12.38
C SER A 18 -11.36 10.04 11.15
N ALA A 19 -11.95 10.50 10.04
CA ALA A 19 -11.81 9.87 8.72
C ALA A 19 -10.34 9.77 8.24
N ALA A 20 -9.44 10.61 8.77
CA ALA A 20 -8.02 10.62 8.42
C ALA A 20 -7.26 9.39 8.97
N ALA A 21 -7.65 8.83 10.12
CA ALA A 21 -6.96 7.67 10.69
C ALA A 21 -7.35 6.36 9.99
N VAL A 22 -8.59 6.27 9.50
CA VAL A 22 -9.10 5.08 8.79
C VAL A 22 -8.47 4.94 7.40
N ALA A 23 -8.10 6.06 6.75
CA ALA A 23 -7.48 6.03 5.42
C ALA A 23 -6.03 5.54 5.45
N ALA A 24 -5.26 5.89 6.49
CA ALA A 24 -3.84 5.54 6.60
C ALA A 24 -3.62 4.03 6.89
N ASP A 25 -4.39 3.47 7.84
CA ASP A 25 -4.31 2.04 8.18
C ASP A 25 -4.76 1.14 7.01
N ASP A 26 -5.73 1.60 6.21
CA ASP A 26 -6.16 0.90 4.99
C ASP A 26 -5.07 0.93 3.89
N ILE A 27 -4.38 2.06 3.71
CA ILE A 27 -3.35 2.20 2.67
C ILE A 27 -2.10 1.37 2.98
N GLU A 28 -1.72 1.22 4.23
CA GLU A 28 -0.63 0.31 4.61
C GLU A 28 -0.97 -1.14 4.24
N GLU A 29 -2.14 -1.63 4.65
CA GLU A 29 -2.52 -3.02 4.39
C GLU A 29 -2.69 -3.30 2.90
N ARG A 30 -3.31 -2.36 2.17
CA ARG A 30 -3.39 -2.43 0.71
C ARG A 30 -2.02 -2.43 0.05
N SER A 31 -1.05 -1.68 0.58
CA SER A 31 0.33 -1.71 0.08
C SER A 31 0.99 -3.06 0.29
N LYS A 32 0.79 -3.69 1.45
CA LYS A 32 1.30 -5.06 1.71
C LYS A 32 0.63 -6.08 0.80
N MET A 33 -0.68 -5.99 0.61
CA MET A 33 -1.44 -6.87 -0.28
C MET A 33 -0.99 -6.75 -1.73
N PHE A 34 -0.75 -5.53 -2.21
CA PHE A 34 -0.18 -5.31 -3.55
C PHE A 34 1.14 -6.05 -3.73
N ILE A 35 2.06 -5.90 -2.76
CA ILE A 35 3.37 -6.56 -2.78
C ILE A 35 3.24 -8.09 -2.72
N ALA A 36 2.38 -8.60 -1.85
CA ALA A 36 2.11 -10.03 -1.74
C ALA A 36 1.57 -10.59 -3.06
N ASN A 37 0.66 -9.88 -3.74
CA ASN A 37 0.10 -10.30 -5.02
C ASN A 37 1.17 -10.35 -6.11
N VAL A 38 2.01 -9.31 -6.23
CA VAL A 38 3.11 -9.30 -7.21
C VAL A 38 4.08 -10.46 -6.99
N PHE A 39 4.54 -10.69 -5.76
CA PHE A 39 5.51 -11.75 -5.50
C PHE A 39 4.92 -13.16 -5.45
N SER A 40 3.60 -13.30 -5.30
CA SER A 40 2.88 -14.57 -5.43
C SER A 40 2.44 -14.89 -6.86
N GLY A 41 2.77 -14.04 -7.84
CA GLY A 41 2.37 -14.23 -9.24
C GLY A 41 0.91 -13.87 -9.55
N LYS A 42 0.19 -13.26 -8.62
CA LYS A 42 -1.20 -12.80 -8.79
C LYS A 42 -1.22 -11.42 -9.44
N TYR A 43 -0.69 -11.33 -10.65
CA TYR A 43 -0.47 -10.05 -11.33
C TYR A 43 -1.77 -9.34 -11.72
N GLU A 44 -2.83 -10.09 -12.00
CA GLU A 44 -4.16 -9.54 -12.30
C GLU A 44 -4.75 -8.82 -11.07
N ASP A 45 -4.65 -9.44 -9.90
CA ASP A 45 -5.07 -8.85 -8.63
C ASP A 45 -4.24 -7.61 -8.28
N ALA A 46 -2.92 -7.66 -8.55
CA ALA A 46 -2.05 -6.49 -8.37
C ALA A 46 -2.40 -5.36 -9.36
N ALA A 47 -2.65 -5.67 -10.63
CA ALA A 47 -3.04 -4.71 -11.67
C ALA A 47 -4.38 -4.03 -11.36
N ALA A 48 -5.32 -4.74 -10.74
CA ALA A 48 -6.60 -4.17 -10.31
C ALA A 48 -6.45 -3.06 -9.25
N MET A 49 -5.32 -2.99 -8.54
CA MET A 49 -5.03 -1.95 -7.54
C MET A 49 -4.45 -0.66 -8.15
N ILE A 50 -4.00 -0.74 -9.41
CA ILE A 50 -3.33 0.33 -10.14
C ILE A 50 -4.36 1.22 -10.86
N SER A 51 -4.09 2.52 -10.91
CA SER A 51 -4.89 3.48 -11.66
C SER A 51 -4.90 3.12 -13.14
N ASN A 52 -6.08 3.25 -13.77
CA ASN A 52 -6.25 3.01 -15.21
C ASN A 52 -5.35 3.89 -16.09
N SER A 53 -4.93 5.04 -15.57
CA SER A 53 -4.04 5.98 -16.26
C SER A 53 -2.55 5.64 -16.16
N SER A 54 -2.17 4.63 -15.36
CA SER A 54 -0.75 4.26 -15.17
C SER A 54 -0.32 3.18 -16.16
N SER A 55 0.86 3.37 -16.77
CA SER A 55 1.49 2.36 -17.63
C SER A 55 1.87 1.08 -16.88
N LEU A 56 1.95 1.13 -15.54
CA LEU A 56 2.22 -0.02 -14.68
C LEU A 56 1.04 -1.01 -14.61
N LYS A 57 -0.15 -0.64 -15.11
CA LYS A 57 -1.33 -1.50 -15.06
C LYS A 57 -1.19 -2.75 -15.94
N ALA A 58 -0.31 -2.73 -16.94
CA ALA A 58 -0.08 -3.92 -17.76
C ALA A 58 0.49 -5.06 -16.91
N VAL A 59 -0.16 -6.23 -16.98
CA VAL A 59 0.23 -7.44 -16.24
C VAL A 59 1.69 -7.82 -16.53
N ASP A 60 2.11 -7.73 -17.79
CA ASP A 60 3.48 -8.03 -18.21
C ASP A 60 4.51 -7.13 -17.50
N ASN A 61 4.19 -5.84 -17.34
CA ASN A 61 5.08 -4.91 -16.62
C ASN A 61 5.23 -5.28 -15.14
N LEU A 62 4.19 -5.85 -14.50
CA LEU A 62 4.25 -6.33 -13.12
C LEU A 62 5.00 -7.65 -12.99
N ALA A 63 4.84 -8.54 -13.99
CA ALA A 63 5.55 -9.80 -14.06
C ALA A 63 7.06 -9.58 -14.24
N ASP A 64 7.45 -8.79 -15.25
CA ASP A 64 8.85 -8.41 -15.50
C ASP A 64 9.47 -7.74 -14.28
N PHE A 65 8.70 -6.86 -13.66
CA PHE A 65 9.09 -6.19 -12.42
C PHE A 65 9.36 -7.19 -11.28
N GLY A 66 8.46 -8.14 -11.03
CA GLY A 66 8.63 -9.16 -9.99
C GLY A 66 9.77 -10.14 -10.29
N ILE A 67 9.93 -10.55 -11.56
CA ILE A 67 11.00 -11.43 -12.02
C ILE A 67 12.36 -10.75 -11.84
N GLY A 68 12.50 -9.47 -12.22
CA GLY A 68 13.75 -8.72 -12.09
C GLY A 68 14.23 -8.63 -10.64
N LEU A 69 13.32 -8.38 -9.68
CA LEU A 69 13.68 -8.36 -8.27
C LEU A 69 14.01 -9.74 -7.72
N ARG A 70 13.24 -10.78 -8.10
CA ARG A 70 13.55 -12.15 -7.68
C ARG A 70 14.92 -12.60 -8.20
N ALA A 71 15.25 -12.27 -9.45
CA ALA A 71 16.55 -12.58 -10.03
C ALA A 71 17.70 -11.86 -9.30
N ALA A 72 17.48 -10.63 -8.83
CA ALA A 72 18.49 -9.83 -8.14
C ALA A 72 18.66 -10.17 -6.66
N LEU A 73 17.56 -10.46 -5.95
CA LEU A 73 17.53 -10.53 -4.49
C LEU A 73 17.03 -11.88 -3.93
N GLY A 74 16.65 -12.83 -4.80
CA GLY A 74 16.06 -14.11 -4.41
C GLY A 74 14.59 -13.98 -4.04
N ASP A 75 14.04 -15.00 -3.37
CA ASP A 75 12.60 -15.01 -3.06
C ASP A 75 12.21 -13.97 -2.00
N TYR A 76 11.04 -13.35 -2.22
CA TYR A 76 10.41 -12.46 -1.24
C TYR A 76 10.07 -13.24 0.03
N LYS A 77 10.44 -12.70 1.20
CA LYS A 77 10.12 -13.30 2.49
C LYS A 77 9.02 -12.56 3.21
N ARG A 78 9.18 -11.24 3.40
CA ARG A 78 8.23 -10.41 4.16
C ARG A 78 8.49 -8.92 3.94
N THR A 79 7.56 -8.11 4.44
CA THR A 79 7.76 -6.67 4.63
C THR A 79 8.17 -6.42 6.09
N SER A 80 9.34 -5.84 6.31
CA SER A 80 9.92 -5.61 7.64
C SER A 80 9.65 -4.22 8.21
N LYS A 81 9.39 -3.22 7.35
CA LYS A 81 9.03 -1.87 7.76
C LYS A 81 8.08 -1.24 6.76
N VAL A 82 7.16 -0.41 7.25
CA VAL A 82 6.31 0.46 6.44
C VAL A 82 6.40 1.89 7.00
N ASP A 83 6.49 2.87 6.10
CA ASP A 83 6.45 4.30 6.39
C ASP A 83 5.43 4.95 5.44
N VAL A 84 4.35 5.50 6.00
CA VAL A 84 3.30 6.17 5.22
C VAL A 84 3.52 7.67 5.29
N ARG A 85 3.59 8.31 4.12
CA ARG A 85 3.77 9.76 3.97
C ARG A 85 2.61 10.34 3.20
N GLU A 86 1.83 11.14 3.89
CA GLU A 86 0.70 11.84 3.29
C GLU A 86 1.09 13.26 2.92
N THR A 87 0.73 13.65 1.70
CA THR A 87 0.76 15.04 1.23
C THR A 87 -0.65 15.47 0.85
N ARG A 88 -0.87 16.77 0.57
CA ARG A 88 -2.21 17.28 0.24
C ARG A 88 -2.90 16.58 -0.93
N SER A 89 -2.16 16.03 -1.88
CA SER A 89 -2.69 15.47 -3.14
C SER A 89 -2.25 14.04 -3.43
N THR A 90 -1.34 13.47 -2.64
CA THR A 90 -0.85 12.09 -2.85
C THR A 90 -0.47 11.45 -1.52
N THR A 91 -0.63 10.13 -1.46
CA THR A 91 -0.10 9.31 -0.36
C THR A 91 1.02 8.45 -0.90
N THR A 92 2.18 8.50 -0.25
CA THR A 92 3.35 7.68 -0.61
C THR A 92 3.63 6.69 0.51
N VAL A 93 3.69 5.41 0.18
CA VAL A 93 4.05 4.34 1.11
C VAL A 93 5.42 3.81 0.76
N VAL A 94 6.33 3.83 1.73
CA VAL A 94 7.67 3.27 1.62
C VAL A 94 7.72 1.97 2.42
N LEU A 95 7.90 0.85 1.74
CA LEU A 95 8.03 -0.47 2.34
C LEU A 95 9.49 -0.92 2.29
N MET A 96 9.99 -1.51 3.38
CA MET A 96 11.21 -2.30 3.37
C MET A 96 10.82 -3.76 3.22
N CYS A 97 11.22 -4.38 2.12
CA CYS A 97 10.94 -5.76 1.80
C CYS A 97 12.20 -6.60 1.98
N ASP A 98 12.11 -7.66 2.77
CA ASP A 98 13.16 -8.65 2.98
C ASP A 98 13.04 -9.74 1.91
N PHE A 99 14.16 -10.06 1.27
CA PHE A 99 14.34 -11.15 0.33
C PHE A 99 15.43 -12.09 0.84
N GLU A 100 15.63 -13.23 0.19
CA GLU A 100 16.66 -14.21 0.55
C GLU A 100 18.07 -13.61 0.62
N ASN A 101 18.43 -12.82 -0.39
CA ASN A 101 19.80 -12.33 -0.59
C ASN A 101 19.95 -10.83 -0.28
N GLY A 102 18.94 -10.19 0.30
CA GLY A 102 19.01 -8.78 0.66
C GLY A 102 17.67 -8.12 0.95
N GLN A 103 17.67 -6.79 0.94
CA GLN A 103 16.47 -5.99 1.12
C GLN A 103 16.23 -5.10 -0.09
N ALA A 104 14.98 -4.76 -0.35
CA ALA A 104 14.63 -3.69 -1.28
C ALA A 104 13.73 -2.67 -0.60
N LYS A 105 14.02 -1.40 -0.85
CA LYS A 105 13.10 -0.32 -0.55
C LYS A 105 12.11 -0.18 -1.70
N VAL A 106 10.85 -0.40 -1.40
CA VAL A 106 9.73 -0.23 -2.32
C VAL A 106 9.01 1.07 -2.01
N THR A 107 8.68 1.86 -3.01
CA THR A 107 7.91 3.09 -2.87
C THR A 107 6.69 3.01 -3.76
N ILE A 108 5.50 3.05 -3.16
CA ILE A 108 4.20 3.03 -3.82
C ILE A 108 3.58 4.42 -3.66
N THR A 109 3.16 5.03 -4.78
CA THR A 109 2.45 6.31 -4.76
C THR A 109 0.98 6.09 -5.11
N TYR A 110 0.11 6.69 -4.33
CA TYR A 110 -1.33 6.68 -4.47
C TYR A 110 -1.85 8.06 -4.85
N ASN A 111 -2.88 8.10 -5.69
CA ASN A 111 -3.69 9.29 -5.90
C ASN A 111 -4.74 9.47 -4.78
N GLU A 112 -5.50 10.57 -4.84
CA GLU A 112 -6.57 10.90 -3.88
C GLU A 112 -7.69 9.85 -3.80
N THR A 113 -7.87 9.05 -4.86
CA THR A 113 -8.85 7.94 -4.88
C THR A 113 -8.30 6.63 -4.31
N GLY A 114 -7.08 6.65 -3.77
CA GLY A 114 -6.41 5.47 -3.24
C GLY A 114 -5.97 4.47 -4.32
N ARG A 115 -5.80 4.87 -5.58
CA ARG A 115 -5.27 4.01 -6.65
C ARG A 115 -3.78 4.23 -6.82
N ILE A 116 -3.03 3.14 -7.06
CA ILE A 116 -1.59 3.21 -7.28
C ILE A 116 -1.30 3.90 -8.62
N THR A 117 -0.51 4.96 -8.62
CA THR A 117 -0.11 5.68 -9.83
C THR A 117 1.32 5.37 -10.24
N ALA A 118 2.19 5.11 -9.27
CA ALA A 118 3.59 4.78 -9.50
C ALA A 118 4.08 3.75 -8.47
N VAL A 119 4.99 2.88 -8.91
CA VAL A 119 5.75 2.02 -8.03
C VAL A 119 7.22 2.04 -8.43
N SER A 120 8.11 2.18 -7.46
CA SER A 120 9.55 2.13 -7.67
C SER A 120 10.22 1.28 -6.60
N PHE A 121 11.37 0.72 -6.95
CA PHE A 121 12.04 -0.28 -6.13
C PHE A 121 13.53 -0.02 -6.22
N LYS A 122 14.21 -0.05 -5.07
CA LYS A 122 15.65 0.14 -5.00
C LYS A 122 16.24 -0.92 -4.07
N PRO A 123 17.07 -1.84 -4.59
CA PRO A 123 17.86 -2.73 -3.74
C PRO A 123 18.64 -1.92 -2.70
N VAL A 124 18.58 -2.37 -1.46
CA VAL A 124 19.44 -1.87 -0.40
C VAL A 124 20.73 -2.67 -0.49
N VAL A 125 21.64 -2.19 -1.34
CA VAL A 125 23.01 -2.71 -1.35
C VAL A 125 23.61 -2.41 0.02
N SER A 126 23.87 -3.45 0.80
CA SER A 126 24.73 -3.35 1.97
C SER A 126 26.08 -2.83 1.49
N GLN A 127 26.43 -1.61 1.89
CA GLN A 127 27.76 -1.05 1.68
C GLN A 127 28.73 -1.76 2.64
N ALA A 128 28.94 -3.06 2.42
CA ALA A 128 29.85 -3.91 3.19
C ALA A 128 30.71 -4.81 2.28
N ALA A 129 30.86 -4.45 1.01
CA ALA A 129 31.78 -5.07 0.06
C ALA A 129 32.74 -4.00 -0.51
N SER A 130 33.46 -3.35 0.37
CA SER A 130 34.73 -2.68 0.02
C SER A 130 35.66 -2.94 1.20
N LYS A 131 36.24 -4.13 1.21
CA LYS A 131 37.48 -4.40 1.91
C LYS A 131 38.64 -4.14 0.95
#